data_AF-A0A0K1P6I3-F1
#
_entry.id   AF-A0A0K1P6I3-F1
#
_cell.length_a   1.000
_cell.length_b   1.000
_cell.length_c   1.000
_cell.angle_alpha   90.00
_cell.angle_beta   90.00
_cell.angle_gamma   90.00
#
_symmetry.space_group_name_H-M   'P 1'
#
loop_
_entity.id
_entity.type
_entity.pdbx_description
1 polymer ?
#
loop_
_entity_poly.entity_id
_entity_poly.type
_entity_poly.pdbx_seq_one_letter_code
_entity_poly.pdbx_strand_id
1 'polypeptide(L)'
;MSQSLLEKNLLNKIKEAKYNTSLESHIDKERSGDKVDDFHYMIAKDVSKVLSSSEYEVYSKYLDKKELSVEGAFYRKKTDVAIKNKSDDKILGTIEFKWLKSSIQKNINNAFSNMLGEVVNIKKNNIKTMWIFLIRSETPIYDKNFNILNLFDIQMKHFQKYIRAYDIGNDEVFLPNVLSFIIYKDNCNYKNKKSKRDILIEYKDLYNKENLIIEIDKNFNYNKNNLFFNNYENSINKFVEALKKWNY
;
A
#
# COMPACT_ATOMS: atom_id res chain seq x y z
N MET A 1 12.88 -11.76 16.72
CA MET A 1 13.17 -10.38 16.27
C MET A 1 12.02 -9.49 16.72
N SER A 2 12.31 -8.41 17.44
CA SER A 2 11.30 -7.43 17.83
C SER A 2 10.73 -6.74 16.59
N GLN A 3 9.42 -6.57 16.55
CA GLN A 3 8.76 -5.80 15.49
C GLN A 3 9.31 -4.37 15.43
N SER A 4 9.63 -3.88 14.23
CA SER A 4 10.19 -2.54 14.07
C SER A 4 9.16 -1.44 14.29
N LEU A 5 9.63 -0.22 14.55
CA LEU A 5 8.75 0.91 14.83
C LEU A 5 7.86 1.24 13.62
N LEU A 6 8.38 1.16 12.39
CA LEU A 6 7.63 1.40 11.16
C LEU A 6 6.51 0.35 11.00
N GLU A 7 6.82 -0.92 11.27
CA GLU A 7 5.81 -1.98 11.19
C GLU A 7 4.73 -1.83 12.26
N LYS A 8 5.09 -1.45 13.50
CA LYS A 8 4.11 -1.13 14.55
C LYS A 8 3.18 0.02 14.14
N ASN A 9 3.73 1.09 13.57
CA ASN A 9 2.94 2.21 13.07
C ASN A 9 1.97 1.78 11.97
N LEU A 10 2.44 0.97 11.02
CA LEU A 10 1.63 0.40 9.95
C LEU A 10 0.46 -0.43 10.50
N LEU A 11 0.72 -1.36 11.43
CA LEU A 11 -0.35 -2.18 12.02
C LEU A 11 -1.37 -1.35 12.79
N ASN A 12 -0.92 -0.36 13.56
CA ASN A 12 -1.81 0.58 14.25
C ASN A 12 -2.67 1.36 13.25
N LYS A 13 -2.07 1.83 12.15
CA LYS A 13 -2.81 2.55 11.10
C LYS A 13 -3.84 1.65 10.42
N ILE A 14 -3.55 0.37 10.19
CA ILE A 14 -4.52 -0.60 9.68
C ILE A 14 -5.68 -0.77 10.67
N LYS A 15 -5.38 -0.89 11.98
CA LYS A 15 -6.38 -1.02 13.04
C LYS A 15 -7.33 0.20 13.08
N GLU A 16 -6.77 1.41 13.08
CA GLU A 16 -7.53 2.67 13.00
C GLU A 16 -8.37 2.75 11.73
N ALA A 17 -7.79 2.43 10.57
CA ALA A 17 -8.49 2.53 9.29
C ALA A 17 -9.66 1.53 9.20
N LYS A 18 -9.52 0.33 9.80
CA LYS A 18 -10.62 -0.64 9.92
C LYS A 18 -11.75 -0.09 10.77
N TYR A 19 -11.43 0.46 11.93
CA TYR A 19 -12.41 1.11 12.78
C TYR A 19 -13.12 2.27 12.07
N ASN A 20 -12.37 3.17 11.44
CA ASN A 20 -12.95 4.30 10.69
C ASN A 20 -13.87 3.81 9.56
N THR A 21 -13.53 2.70 8.89
CA THR A 21 -14.42 2.11 7.86
C THR A 21 -15.71 1.50 8.42
N SER A 22 -15.76 1.22 9.73
CA SER A 22 -16.94 0.68 10.40
C SER A 22 -17.93 1.74 10.91
N LEU A 23 -17.53 3.00 10.92
CA LEU A 23 -18.38 4.10 11.37
C LEU A 23 -19.50 4.40 10.35
N GLU A 24 -20.70 4.74 10.84
CA GLU A 24 -21.91 4.92 10.03
C GLU A 24 -21.78 6.00 8.94
N SER A 25 -21.02 7.06 9.20
CA SER A 25 -20.68 8.12 8.23
C SER A 25 -19.96 7.61 6.97
N HIS A 26 -19.48 6.37 7.02
CA HIS A 26 -18.72 5.70 5.98
C HIS A 26 -19.42 4.45 5.41
N ILE A 27 -20.60 4.09 5.92
CA ILE A 27 -21.43 2.98 5.43
C ILE A 27 -22.12 3.39 4.11
N ASP A 28 -22.56 4.65 4.01
CA ASP A 28 -23.23 5.21 2.81
C ASP A 28 -22.28 5.91 1.83
N LYS A 29 -21.02 6.17 2.22
CA LYS A 29 -20.00 6.73 1.33
C LYS A 29 -19.30 5.62 0.55
N GLU A 30 -19.81 5.35 -0.65
CA GLU A 30 -19.07 4.64 -1.68
C GLU A 30 -17.68 5.30 -1.86
N ARG A 31 -16.62 4.58 -1.47
CA ARG A 31 -15.21 4.93 -1.75
C ARG A 31 -14.83 6.39 -1.43
N SER A 32 -14.82 6.79 -0.17
CA SER A 32 -14.14 8.03 0.21
C SER A 32 -12.62 7.85 0.07
N GLY A 33 -11.99 8.59 -0.85
CA GLY A 33 -10.53 8.64 -1.03
C GLY A 33 -9.79 9.00 0.26
N ASP A 34 -10.44 9.76 1.13
CA ASP A 34 -9.99 10.18 2.46
C ASP A 34 -9.46 9.03 3.33
N LYS A 35 -9.98 7.80 3.15
CA LYS A 35 -9.56 6.62 3.93
C LYS A 35 -8.16 6.11 3.59
N VAL A 36 -7.63 6.50 2.43
CA VAL A 36 -6.32 6.11 1.93
C VAL A 36 -5.31 7.25 2.16
N ASP A 37 -5.80 8.50 2.23
CA ASP A 37 -4.98 9.68 2.52
C ASP A 37 -4.21 9.56 3.85
N ASP A 38 -4.80 8.94 4.88
CA ASP A 38 -4.11 8.66 6.16
C ASP A 38 -2.90 7.72 5.98
N PHE A 39 -2.98 6.76 5.06
CA PHE A 39 -1.85 5.91 4.71
C PHE A 39 -0.80 6.68 3.91
N HIS A 40 -1.22 7.54 2.97
CA HIS A 40 -0.30 8.39 2.21
C HIS A 40 0.51 9.28 3.16
N TYR A 41 -0.15 9.89 4.14
CA TYR A 41 0.51 10.69 5.16
C TYR A 41 1.48 9.86 6.02
N MET A 42 1.06 8.70 6.51
CA MET A 42 1.93 7.81 7.28
C MET A 42 3.18 7.42 6.49
N ILE A 43 3.01 6.98 5.23
CA ILE A 43 4.11 6.61 4.34
C ILE A 43 5.05 7.80 4.11
N ALA A 44 4.50 9.00 3.85
CA ALA A 44 5.28 10.21 3.67
C ALA A 44 6.14 10.53 4.91
N LYS A 45 5.59 10.39 6.12
CA LYS A 45 6.34 10.56 7.37
C LYS A 45 7.43 9.51 7.55
N ASP A 46 7.12 8.25 7.26
CA ASP A 46 8.10 7.16 7.39
C ASP A 46 9.26 7.37 6.41
N VAL A 47 8.98 7.74 5.15
CA VAL A 47 10.00 8.06 4.14
C VAL A 47 10.81 9.28 4.56
N SER A 48 10.18 10.36 5.01
CA SER A 48 10.87 11.56 5.50
C SER A 48 11.80 11.24 6.67
N LYS A 49 11.34 10.38 7.61
CA LYS A 49 12.14 9.92 8.74
C LYS A 49 13.34 9.08 8.27
N VAL A 50 13.17 8.16 7.32
CA VAL A 50 14.27 7.32 6.83
C VAL A 50 15.25 8.11 5.95
N LEU A 51 14.77 9.09 5.18
CA LEU A 51 15.63 10.02 4.45
C LEU A 51 16.56 10.77 5.40
N SER A 52 16.02 11.27 6.53
CA SER A 52 16.77 11.97 7.59
C SER A 52 17.68 13.07 7.05
N SER A 53 17.25 13.77 5.99
CA SER A 53 18.01 14.84 5.34
C SER A 53 17.09 16.01 5.03
N SER A 54 17.61 17.22 5.23
CA SER A 54 16.92 18.48 4.91
C SER A 54 16.92 18.78 3.41
N GLU A 55 17.67 18.03 2.60
CA GLU A 55 17.78 18.19 1.14
C GLU A 55 16.52 17.74 0.39
N TYR A 56 15.67 16.96 1.05
CA TYR A 56 14.48 16.39 0.43
C TYR A 56 13.19 16.97 1.02
N GLU A 57 12.17 17.08 0.18
CA GLU A 57 10.79 17.33 0.58
C GLU A 57 9.93 16.13 0.21
N VAL A 58 9.08 15.72 1.14
CA VAL A 58 8.15 14.61 0.93
C VAL A 58 6.74 15.16 1.00
N TYR A 59 6.04 15.07 -0.12
CA TYR A 59 4.70 15.59 -0.33
C TYR A 59 3.67 14.47 -0.25
N SER A 60 2.50 14.78 0.31
CA SER A 60 1.31 13.93 0.22
C SER A 60 0.07 14.81 0.25
N LYS A 61 -1.04 14.33 -0.30
CA LYS A 61 -2.30 15.09 -0.32
C LYS A 61 -2.71 15.65 1.05
N TYR A 62 -2.45 14.91 2.12
CA TYR A 62 -2.78 15.31 3.48
C TYR A 62 -1.91 16.48 3.98
N LEU A 63 -0.61 16.49 3.65
CA LEU A 63 0.32 17.57 4.03
C LEU A 63 0.03 18.86 3.24
N ASP A 64 -0.23 18.72 1.95
CA ASP A 64 -0.20 19.85 1.01
C ASP A 64 -1.59 20.24 0.48
N LYS A 65 -2.64 19.60 1.00
CA LYS A 65 -4.06 19.72 0.59
C LYS A 65 -4.36 19.34 -0.87
N LYS A 66 -3.35 18.97 -1.66
CA LYS A 66 -3.46 18.50 -3.05
C LYS A 66 -2.39 17.44 -3.32
N GLU A 67 -2.73 16.43 -4.11
CA GLU A 67 -1.75 15.50 -4.69
C GLU A 67 -0.85 16.25 -5.67
N LEU A 68 0.45 16.00 -5.59
CA LEU A 68 1.40 16.59 -6.52
C LEU A 68 1.26 15.91 -7.89
N SER A 69 1.15 16.71 -8.94
CA SER A 69 1.13 16.22 -10.32
C SER A 69 2.56 16.11 -10.81
N VAL A 70 2.95 14.92 -11.25
CA VAL A 70 4.27 14.61 -11.79
C VAL A 70 4.18 14.49 -13.31
N GLU A 71 5.14 15.06 -14.03
CA GLU A 71 5.28 14.86 -15.46
C GLU A 71 5.75 13.43 -15.75
N GLY A 72 4.93 12.67 -16.46
CA GLY A 72 5.34 11.41 -17.06
C GLY A 72 5.76 11.60 -18.52
N ALA A 73 6.27 10.55 -19.14
CA ALA A 73 6.70 10.57 -20.54
C ALA A 73 5.54 10.65 -21.54
N PHE A 74 4.37 10.12 -21.18
CA PHE A 74 3.18 10.09 -22.03
C PHE A 74 2.07 11.01 -21.51
N TYR A 75 1.96 11.15 -20.18
CA TYR A 75 0.94 12.00 -19.55
C TYR A 75 1.32 12.41 -18.12
N ARG A 76 0.75 13.52 -17.65
CA ARG A 76 0.81 13.95 -16.24
C ARG A 76 0.06 13.00 -15.34
N LYS A 77 0.66 12.61 -14.22
CA LYS A 77 0.06 11.70 -13.24
C LYS A 77 0.07 12.34 -11.85
N LYS A 78 -1.06 12.24 -11.14
CA LYS A 78 -1.08 12.52 -9.69
C LYS A 78 -0.53 11.32 -8.93
N THR A 79 0.34 11.58 -7.96
CA THR A 79 0.97 10.56 -7.12
C THR A 79 0.49 10.68 -5.67
N ASP A 80 0.41 9.55 -4.98
CA ASP A 80 -0.02 9.49 -3.58
C ASP A 80 1.02 10.16 -2.66
N VAL A 81 2.31 9.88 -2.92
CA VAL A 81 3.46 10.53 -2.28
C VAL A 81 4.48 10.93 -3.35
N ALA A 82 5.02 12.15 -3.26
CA ALA A 82 6.13 12.60 -4.11
C ALA A 82 7.34 12.98 -3.25
N ILE A 83 8.54 12.70 -3.76
CA ILE A 83 9.80 13.09 -3.13
C ILE A 83 10.55 13.99 -4.10
N LYS A 84 10.97 15.14 -3.59
CA LYS A 84 11.56 16.23 -4.36
C LYS A 84 12.91 16.62 -3.76
N ASN A 85 13.85 17.00 -4.61
CA ASN A 85 15.06 17.69 -4.17
C ASN A 85 14.77 19.19 -3.98
N LYS A 86 15.12 19.72 -2.81
CA LYS A 86 14.91 21.14 -2.49
C LYS A 86 15.77 22.08 -3.32
N SER A 87 16.97 21.66 -3.74
CA SER A 87 17.91 22.57 -4.37
C SER A 87 17.51 22.96 -5.80
N ASP A 88 16.89 22.04 -6.54
CA ASP A 88 16.63 22.18 -7.98
C ASP A 88 15.16 21.93 -8.36
N ASP A 89 14.28 21.80 -7.37
CA ASP A 89 12.85 21.52 -7.52
C ASP A 89 12.53 20.15 -8.16
N LYS A 90 13.53 19.28 -8.37
CA LYS A 90 13.32 18.07 -9.17
C LYS A 90 12.60 16.98 -8.40
N ILE A 91 11.57 16.37 -9.01
CA ILE A 91 10.94 15.15 -8.50
C ILE A 91 11.92 13.97 -8.67
N LEU A 92 12.33 13.38 -7.56
CA LEU A 92 13.25 12.24 -7.53
C LEU A 92 12.53 10.91 -7.45
N GLY A 93 11.36 10.89 -6.82
CA GLY A 93 10.57 9.67 -6.76
C GLY A 93 9.11 9.84 -6.39
N THR A 94 8.37 8.78 -6.63
CA THR A 94 6.94 8.66 -6.33
C THR A 94 6.65 7.35 -5.61
N ILE A 95 5.61 7.34 -4.77
CA ILE A 95 5.09 6.14 -4.13
C ILE A 95 3.61 6.04 -4.43
N GLU A 96 3.18 4.87 -4.88
CA GLU A 96 1.78 4.51 -5.11
C GLU A 96 1.34 3.51 -4.05
N PHE A 97 0.20 3.76 -3.41
CA PHE A 97 -0.36 2.90 -2.38
C PHE A 97 -1.74 2.38 -2.79
N LYS A 98 -1.92 1.06 -2.74
CA LYS A 98 -3.18 0.40 -3.10
C LYS A 98 -3.65 -0.53 -1.99
N TRP A 99 -4.72 -0.13 -1.30
CA TRP A 99 -5.40 -0.97 -0.33
C TRP A 99 -6.51 -1.81 -0.97
N LEU A 100 -6.25 -3.10 -1.17
CA LEU A 100 -7.18 -4.04 -1.80
C LEU A 100 -8.18 -4.60 -0.77
N LYS A 101 -9.37 -3.98 -0.69
CA LYS A 101 -10.39 -4.29 0.34
C LYS A 101 -11.38 -5.40 -0.01
N SER A 102 -11.66 -5.59 -1.30
CA SER A 102 -12.64 -6.55 -1.81
C SER A 102 -12.27 -6.97 -3.23
N SER A 103 -12.94 -8.00 -3.78
CA SER A 103 -12.70 -8.51 -5.14
C SER A 103 -11.21 -8.77 -5.43
N ILE A 104 -10.49 -9.28 -4.44
CA ILE A 104 -9.03 -9.29 -4.43
C ILE A 104 -8.45 -10.09 -5.60
N GLN A 105 -9.06 -11.22 -5.96
CA GLN A 105 -8.64 -12.02 -7.11
C GLN A 105 -8.59 -11.19 -8.41
N LYS A 106 -9.63 -10.39 -8.67
CA LYS A 106 -9.69 -9.50 -9.84
C LYS A 106 -8.72 -8.33 -9.68
N ASN A 107 -8.66 -7.75 -8.48
CA ASN A 107 -7.87 -6.56 -8.21
C ASN A 107 -6.35 -6.81 -8.25
N ILE A 108 -5.85 -7.93 -7.71
CA ILE A 108 -4.45 -8.34 -7.86
C ILE A 108 -4.14 -8.55 -9.34
N ASN A 109 -5.09 -9.12 -10.10
CA ASN A 109 -4.84 -9.37 -11.50
C ASN A 109 -4.70 -8.08 -12.33
N ASN A 110 -5.66 -7.17 -12.18
CA ASN A 110 -5.66 -5.89 -12.87
C ASN A 110 -4.56 -4.95 -12.38
N ALA A 111 -4.21 -5.02 -11.09
CA ALA A 111 -3.17 -4.17 -10.51
C ALA A 111 -1.82 -4.35 -11.19
N PHE A 112 -1.47 -5.57 -11.62
CA PHE A 112 -0.20 -5.83 -12.31
C PHE A 112 -0.11 -5.06 -13.63
N SER A 113 -1.09 -5.22 -14.53
CA SER A 113 -1.05 -4.55 -15.84
C SER A 113 -1.11 -3.03 -15.71
N ASN A 114 -1.92 -2.51 -14.79
CA ASN A 114 -1.98 -1.07 -14.52
C ASN A 114 -0.64 -0.54 -13.98
N MET A 115 -0.02 -1.29 -13.07
CA MET A 115 1.31 -0.95 -12.52
C MET A 115 2.35 -0.83 -13.63
N LEU A 116 2.42 -1.79 -14.56
CA LEU A 116 3.39 -1.74 -15.65
C LEU A 116 3.25 -0.43 -16.46
N GLY A 117 2.04 -0.07 -16.87
CA GLY A 117 1.80 1.15 -17.67
C GLY A 117 2.13 2.43 -16.90
N GLU A 118 1.68 2.55 -15.66
CA GLU A 118 1.93 3.73 -14.83
C GLU A 118 3.43 3.89 -14.52
N VAL A 119 4.13 2.79 -14.25
CA VAL A 119 5.57 2.80 -13.95
C VAL A 119 6.38 3.22 -15.17
N VAL A 120 6.08 2.71 -16.37
CA VAL A 120 6.78 3.15 -17.59
C VAL A 120 6.62 4.65 -17.80
N ASN A 121 5.42 5.18 -17.60
CA ASN A 121 5.14 6.61 -17.75
C ASN A 121 6.05 7.46 -16.83
N ILE A 122 6.28 7.04 -15.58
CA ILE A 122 7.09 7.79 -14.62
C ILE A 122 8.59 7.52 -14.78
N LYS A 123 9.01 6.26 -14.89
CA LYS A 123 10.43 5.88 -14.96
C LYS A 123 11.13 6.36 -16.22
N LYS A 124 10.41 6.60 -17.32
CA LYS A 124 10.98 7.19 -18.55
C LYS A 124 11.50 8.61 -18.35
N ASN A 125 11.04 9.33 -17.32
CA ASN A 125 11.60 10.61 -16.90
C ASN A 125 12.69 10.47 -15.81
N ASN A 126 13.21 9.26 -15.64
CA ASN A 126 14.19 8.87 -14.63
C ASN A 126 13.75 9.10 -13.16
N ILE A 127 12.45 9.13 -12.91
CA ILE A 127 11.89 9.26 -11.57
C ILE A 127 11.79 7.87 -10.94
N LYS A 128 12.28 7.70 -9.71
CA LYS A 128 12.21 6.43 -8.99
C LYS A 128 10.78 6.15 -8.52
N THR A 129 10.35 4.90 -8.57
CA THR A 129 8.97 4.56 -8.21
C THR A 129 8.92 3.42 -7.19
N MET A 130 8.09 3.57 -6.16
CA MET A 130 7.73 2.51 -5.21
C MET A 130 6.24 2.21 -5.29
N TRP A 131 5.87 0.95 -5.17
CA TRP A 131 4.48 0.53 -5.06
C TRP A 131 4.27 -0.27 -3.78
N ILE A 132 3.19 0.03 -3.06
CA ILE A 132 2.82 -0.62 -1.81
C ILE A 132 1.39 -1.14 -1.92
N PHE A 133 1.23 -2.45 -1.82
CA PHE A 133 -0.08 -3.08 -1.75
C PHE A 133 -0.39 -3.52 -0.33
N LEU A 134 -1.52 -3.08 0.20
CA LEU A 134 -2.04 -3.55 1.48
C LEU A 134 -3.21 -4.51 1.22
N ILE A 135 -3.11 -5.73 1.74
CA ILE A 135 -4.04 -6.81 1.41
C ILE A 135 -4.36 -7.64 2.66
N ARG A 136 -5.62 -8.02 2.85
CA ARG A 136 -6.01 -8.95 3.92
C ARG A 136 -5.93 -10.39 3.40
N SER A 137 -5.23 -11.26 4.13
CA SER A 137 -4.99 -12.67 3.81
C SER A 137 -6.25 -13.48 3.51
N GLU A 138 -7.31 -13.35 4.31
CA GLU A 138 -8.63 -13.92 4.05
C GLU A 138 -9.59 -12.77 3.75
N THR A 139 -10.39 -12.87 2.68
CA THR A 139 -11.34 -11.81 2.33
C THR A 139 -12.71 -12.33 1.91
N PRO A 140 -13.80 -11.89 2.55
CA PRO A 140 -15.16 -12.11 2.06
C PRO A 140 -15.37 -11.66 0.61
N ILE A 141 -15.97 -12.57 -0.15
CA ILE A 141 -16.58 -12.34 -1.45
C ILE A 141 -18.05 -12.04 -1.20
N TYR A 142 -18.54 -10.94 -1.75
CA TYR A 142 -19.92 -10.49 -1.55
C TYR A 142 -20.77 -10.69 -2.80
N ASP A 143 -22.06 -10.94 -2.59
CA ASP A 143 -23.07 -10.79 -3.64
C ASP A 143 -23.41 -9.29 -3.86
N LYS A 144 -24.35 -9.05 -4.78
CA LYS A 144 -24.86 -7.70 -5.09
C LYS A 144 -25.57 -7.02 -3.90
N ASN A 145 -25.99 -7.79 -2.90
CA ASN A 145 -26.68 -7.32 -1.70
C ASN A 145 -25.74 -7.24 -0.48
N PHE A 146 -24.43 -7.38 -0.70
CA PHE A 146 -23.40 -7.40 0.34
C PHE A 146 -23.49 -8.57 1.33
N ASN A 147 -24.16 -9.67 0.97
CA ASN A 147 -24.09 -10.92 1.71
C ASN A 147 -22.80 -11.65 1.38
N ILE A 148 -22.22 -12.34 2.36
CA ILE A 148 -21.00 -13.12 2.18
C ILE A 148 -21.35 -14.42 1.45
N LEU A 149 -20.79 -14.59 0.25
CA LEU A 149 -20.94 -15.81 -0.56
C LEU A 149 -19.89 -16.85 -0.19
N ASN A 150 -18.65 -16.40 -0.01
CA ASN A 150 -17.51 -17.26 0.32
C ASN A 150 -16.36 -16.40 0.89
N LEU A 151 -15.34 -17.06 1.43
CA LEU A 151 -14.08 -16.45 1.82
C LEU A 151 -13.01 -16.77 0.76
N PHE A 152 -12.22 -15.77 0.41
CA PHE A 152 -11.10 -15.92 -0.49
C PHE A 152 -9.80 -15.91 0.30
N ASP A 153 -9.14 -17.06 0.34
CA ASP A 153 -7.81 -17.21 0.93
C ASP A 153 -6.74 -16.84 -0.08
N ILE A 154 -6.00 -15.78 0.23
CA ILE A 154 -4.82 -15.40 -0.53
C ILE A 154 -3.72 -16.41 -0.26
N GLN A 155 -3.00 -16.77 -1.32
CA GLN A 155 -1.87 -17.68 -1.27
C GLN A 155 -0.73 -17.11 -2.10
N MET A 156 0.51 -17.55 -1.83
CA MET A 156 1.70 -17.08 -2.55
C MET A 156 1.59 -17.25 -4.08
N LYS A 157 0.86 -18.28 -4.53
CA LYS A 157 0.62 -18.55 -5.96
C LYS A 157 -0.02 -17.37 -6.70
N HIS A 158 -0.82 -16.53 -6.02
CA HIS A 158 -1.46 -15.36 -6.63
C HIS A 158 -0.47 -14.26 -7.01
N PHE A 159 0.76 -14.31 -6.47
CA PHE A 159 1.80 -13.32 -6.73
C PHE A 159 2.91 -13.83 -7.67
N GLN A 160 2.79 -15.05 -8.22
CA GLN A 160 3.83 -15.66 -9.05
C GLN A 160 4.25 -14.78 -10.23
N LYS A 161 3.33 -14.05 -10.85
CA LYS A 161 3.67 -13.14 -11.96
C LYS A 161 4.55 -11.96 -11.53
N TYR A 162 4.35 -11.44 -10.32
CA TYR A 162 5.21 -10.38 -9.77
C TYR A 162 6.60 -10.95 -9.45
N ILE A 163 6.64 -12.11 -8.81
CA ILE A 163 7.89 -12.82 -8.50
C ILE A 163 8.69 -13.07 -9.78
N ARG A 164 8.07 -13.66 -10.80
CA ARG A 164 8.72 -13.90 -12.10
C ARG A 164 9.21 -12.62 -12.76
N ALA A 165 8.42 -11.54 -12.73
CA ALA A 165 8.85 -10.28 -13.31
C ALA A 165 10.12 -9.72 -12.63
N TYR A 166 10.17 -9.76 -11.29
CA TYR A 166 11.32 -9.31 -10.53
C TYR A 166 12.51 -10.28 -10.56
N ASP A 167 12.29 -11.56 -10.85
CA ASP A 167 13.35 -12.53 -11.11
C ASP A 167 14.01 -12.34 -12.49
N ILE A 168 13.28 -11.82 -13.48
CA ILE A 168 13.84 -11.52 -14.82
C ILE A 168 14.79 -10.31 -14.77
N GLY A 169 14.39 -9.22 -14.11
CA GLY A 169 15.24 -8.04 -13.95
C GLY A 169 14.54 -6.90 -13.21
N ASN A 170 15.15 -6.37 -12.16
CA ASN A 170 14.58 -5.35 -11.29
C ASN A 170 14.86 -3.90 -11.72
N ASP A 171 15.80 -3.69 -12.64
CA ASP A 171 16.11 -2.37 -13.21
C ASP A 171 15.29 -2.02 -14.46
N GLU A 172 14.39 -2.92 -14.85
CA GLU A 172 13.52 -2.77 -16.00
C GLU A 172 12.62 -1.54 -15.92
N VAL A 173 12.50 -0.78 -17.02
CA VAL A 173 11.70 0.46 -17.05
C VAL A 173 10.22 0.24 -16.74
N PHE A 174 9.73 -0.99 -16.86
CA PHE A 174 8.34 -1.37 -16.59
C PHE A 174 8.08 -1.87 -15.17
N LEU A 175 9.12 -2.05 -14.34
CA LEU A 175 8.96 -2.44 -12.94
C LEU A 175 9.31 -1.31 -11.97
N PRO A 176 8.55 -1.17 -10.86
CA PRO A 176 8.94 -0.26 -9.81
C PRO A 176 10.35 -0.54 -9.30
N ASN A 177 11.08 0.49 -8.87
CA ASN A 177 12.35 0.30 -8.18
C ASN A 177 12.19 -0.53 -6.91
N VAL A 178 11.04 -0.40 -6.23
CA VAL A 178 10.65 -1.22 -5.08
C VAL A 178 9.17 -1.58 -5.16
N LEU A 179 8.85 -2.85 -4.95
CA LEU A 179 7.47 -3.33 -4.80
C LEU A 179 7.30 -4.00 -3.43
N SER A 180 6.31 -3.56 -2.67
CA SER A 180 6.02 -4.04 -1.32
C SER A 180 4.60 -4.59 -1.25
N PHE A 181 4.46 -5.84 -0.82
CA PHE A 181 3.18 -6.43 -0.45
C PHE A 181 3.11 -6.58 1.06
N ILE A 182 2.13 -5.92 1.67
CA ILE A 182 1.77 -6.05 3.07
C ILE A 182 0.50 -6.89 3.16
N ILE A 183 0.65 -8.13 3.59
CA ILE A 183 -0.42 -9.09 3.82
C ILE A 183 -0.64 -9.26 5.32
N TYR A 184 -1.83 -8.91 5.79
CA TYR A 184 -2.20 -8.98 7.20
C TYR A 184 -3.35 -9.95 7.47
N LYS A 185 -3.45 -10.39 8.72
CA LYS A 185 -4.57 -11.10 9.34
C LYS A 185 -5.23 -10.21 10.37
N ASP A 186 -6.49 -10.48 10.64
CA ASP A 186 -7.21 -9.89 11.75
C ASP A 186 -8.07 -10.95 12.45
N ASN A 187 -8.55 -10.64 13.65
CA ASN A 187 -9.34 -11.58 14.46
C ASN A 187 -10.86 -11.44 14.26
N CYS A 188 -11.32 -10.86 13.15
CA CYS A 188 -12.73 -10.86 12.78
C CYS A 188 -13.14 -12.29 12.36
N ASN A 189 -14.27 -12.79 12.89
CA ASN A 189 -14.73 -14.15 12.61
C ASN A 189 -15.66 -14.16 11.40
N TYR A 190 -15.08 -14.11 10.21
CA TYR A 190 -15.83 -14.03 8.94
C TYR A 190 -16.80 -15.20 8.71
N LYS A 191 -16.44 -16.41 9.16
CA LYS A 191 -17.26 -17.61 8.97
C LYS A 191 -18.62 -17.52 9.65
N ASN A 192 -18.71 -16.74 10.73
CA ASN A 192 -19.94 -16.55 11.49
C ASN A 192 -20.72 -15.29 11.07
N LYS A 193 -20.31 -14.60 9.99
CA LYS A 193 -20.98 -13.40 9.48
C LYS A 193 -21.80 -13.73 8.25
N LYS A 194 -22.93 -13.02 8.08
CA LYS A 194 -23.81 -13.18 6.92
C LYS A 194 -23.60 -12.07 5.90
N SER A 195 -23.22 -10.88 6.37
CA SER A 195 -23.11 -9.69 5.53
C SER A 195 -21.87 -8.85 5.82
N LYS A 196 -21.56 -7.94 4.89
CA LYS A 196 -20.58 -6.88 5.10
C LYS A 196 -20.90 -6.03 6.33
N ARG A 197 -22.19 -5.78 6.61
CA ARG A 197 -22.62 -5.00 7.78
C ARG A 197 -22.22 -5.70 9.08
N ASP A 198 -22.40 -7.01 9.16
CA ASP A 198 -22.04 -7.78 10.37
C ASP A 198 -20.52 -7.71 10.65
N ILE A 199 -19.70 -7.72 9.60
CA ILE A 199 -18.25 -7.53 9.70
C ILE A 199 -17.92 -6.13 10.23
N LEU A 200 -18.58 -5.09 9.72
CA LEU A 200 -18.34 -3.73 10.19
C LEU A 200 -18.71 -3.56 11.66
N ILE A 201 -19.85 -4.12 12.09
CA ILE A 201 -20.28 -4.12 13.49
C ILE A 201 -19.21 -4.83 14.35
N GLU A 202 -18.74 -6.00 13.95
CA GLU A 202 -17.71 -6.72 14.70
C GLU A 202 -16.39 -5.93 14.78
N TYR A 203 -15.94 -5.28 13.71
CA TYR A 203 -14.75 -4.43 13.78
C TYR A 203 -14.91 -3.28 14.75
N LYS A 204 -16.07 -2.61 14.76
CA LYS A 204 -16.38 -1.53 15.69
C LYS A 204 -16.31 -2.03 17.13
N ASP A 205 -16.93 -3.18 17.41
CA ASP A 205 -16.98 -3.79 18.73
C ASP A 205 -15.60 -4.24 19.20
N LEU A 206 -14.83 -4.93 18.34
CA LEU A 206 -13.48 -5.37 18.65
C LEU A 206 -12.57 -4.17 18.94
N TYR A 207 -12.67 -3.09 18.16
CA TYR A 207 -11.87 -1.89 18.38
C TYR A 207 -12.21 -1.21 19.71
N ASN A 208 -13.50 -0.98 19.98
CA ASN A 208 -13.97 -0.29 21.19
C ASN A 208 -13.62 -1.06 22.48
N LYS A 209 -13.55 -2.39 22.39
CA LYS A 209 -13.12 -3.27 23.50
C LYS A 209 -11.60 -3.46 23.56
N GLU A 210 -10.84 -2.72 22.75
CA GLU A 210 -9.39 -2.85 22.57
C GLU A 210 -8.90 -4.24 22.10
N ASN A 211 -9.83 -5.11 21.70
CA ASN A 211 -9.60 -6.50 21.32
C ASN A 211 -9.36 -6.72 19.82
N LEU A 212 -9.42 -5.68 18.99
CA LEU A 212 -9.07 -5.81 17.57
C LEU A 212 -7.57 -6.08 17.43
N ILE A 213 -7.25 -7.26 16.92
CA ILE A 213 -5.89 -7.71 16.63
C ILE A 213 -5.69 -7.61 15.11
N ILE A 214 -4.64 -6.90 14.70
CA ILE A 214 -4.13 -6.91 13.34
C ILE A 214 -2.69 -7.40 13.42
N GLU A 215 -2.33 -8.38 12.60
CA GLU A 215 -0.97 -8.91 12.56
C GLU A 215 -0.52 -9.22 11.13
N ILE A 216 0.78 -9.25 10.93
CA ILE A 216 1.38 -9.67 9.66
C ILE A 216 1.15 -11.16 9.43
N ASP A 217 0.71 -11.53 8.22
CA ASP A 217 0.57 -12.94 7.85
C ASP A 217 1.93 -13.56 7.52
N LYS A 218 2.48 -14.30 8.48
CA LYS A 218 3.79 -14.97 8.37
C LYS A 218 3.89 -16.01 7.25
N ASN A 219 2.76 -16.44 6.66
CA ASN A 219 2.77 -17.31 5.49
C ASN A 219 3.34 -16.63 4.24
N PHE A 220 3.46 -15.30 4.26
CA PHE A 220 4.04 -14.52 3.18
C PHE A 220 5.40 -13.99 3.60
N ASN A 221 6.45 -14.71 3.20
CA ASN A 221 7.83 -14.32 3.43
C ASN A 221 8.64 -14.56 2.15
N TYR A 222 8.80 -13.50 1.37
CA TYR A 222 9.62 -13.48 0.17
C TYR A 222 10.24 -12.09 0.05
N ASN A 223 11.57 -12.03 -0.04
CA ASN A 223 12.30 -10.76 -0.15
C ASN A 223 13.48 -10.96 -1.09
N LYS A 224 13.36 -10.50 -2.33
CA LYS A 224 14.40 -10.66 -3.36
C LYS A 224 14.24 -9.61 -4.44
N ASN A 225 15.35 -9.14 -5.01
CA ASN A 225 15.37 -8.24 -6.17
C ASN A 225 14.48 -6.98 -6.02
N ASN A 226 14.36 -6.42 -4.81
CA ASN A 226 13.49 -5.29 -4.48
C ASN A 226 11.97 -5.56 -4.48
N LEU A 227 11.58 -6.84 -4.52
CA LEU A 227 10.23 -7.30 -4.21
C LEU A 227 10.20 -7.78 -2.75
N PHE A 228 9.36 -7.14 -1.94
CA PHE A 228 9.23 -7.40 -0.50
C PHE A 228 7.83 -7.89 -0.16
N PHE A 229 7.75 -8.95 0.64
CA PHE A 229 6.53 -9.40 1.28
C PHE A 229 6.70 -9.23 2.78
N ASN A 230 5.77 -8.50 3.39
CA ASN A 230 5.70 -8.33 4.84
C ASN A 230 7.00 -7.82 5.46
N ASN A 231 7.70 -6.96 4.73
CA ASN A 231 8.93 -6.33 5.17
C ASN A 231 8.90 -4.84 4.82
N TYR A 232 7.98 -4.13 5.48
CA TYR A 232 7.68 -2.72 5.20
C TYR A 232 8.93 -1.84 5.38
N GLU A 233 9.64 -2.00 6.49
CA GLU A 233 10.85 -1.23 6.79
C GLU A 233 11.94 -1.40 5.73
N ASN A 234 12.29 -2.63 5.35
CA ASN A 234 13.31 -2.83 4.32
C ASN A 234 12.86 -2.29 2.97
N SER A 235 11.56 -2.38 2.64
CA SER A 235 11.04 -1.79 1.41
C SER A 235 11.19 -0.26 1.38
N ILE A 236 10.93 0.43 2.50
CA ILE A 236 11.15 1.88 2.61
C ILE A 236 12.64 2.22 2.54
N ASN A 237 13.48 1.49 3.28
CA ASN A 237 14.93 1.69 3.26
C ASN A 237 15.51 1.54 1.85
N LYS A 238 15.11 0.49 1.12
CA LYS A 238 15.58 0.26 -0.24
C LYS A 238 15.09 1.31 -1.23
N PHE A 239 13.89 1.84 -1.04
CA PHE A 239 13.43 2.94 -1.86
C PHE A 239 14.23 4.22 -1.60
N VAL A 240 14.50 4.53 -0.33
CA VAL A 240 15.36 5.67 0.04
C VAL A 240 16.79 5.53 -0.49
N GLU A 241 17.38 4.34 -0.44
CA GLU A 241 18.67 4.08 -1.08
C GLU A 241 18.64 4.36 -2.59
N ALA A 242 17.55 3.98 -3.28
CA ALA A 242 17.40 4.22 -4.72
C ALA A 242 17.28 5.72 -5.07
N LEU A 243 16.72 6.54 -4.17
CA LEU A 243 16.66 8.00 -4.33
C LEU A 243 18.04 8.65 -4.20
N LYS A 244 18.87 8.18 -3.25
CA LYS A 244 20.19 8.77 -2.95
C LYS A 244 21.25 8.49 -4.02
N LYS A 245 21.13 7.39 -4.78
CA LYS A 245 22.05 7.02 -5.87
C LYS A 245 22.09 8.01 -7.05
N TRP A 246 21.31 9.09 -7.00
CA TRP A 246 21.21 10.12 -8.03
C TRP A 246 22.02 11.40 -7.73
N ASN A 247 22.71 11.47 -6.58
CA ASN A 247 23.50 12.65 -6.17
C ASN A 247 24.96 12.65 -6.70
N TYR A 248 25.24 12.05 -7.86
CA TYR A 248 26.58 12.08 -8.49
C TYR A 248 26.48 12.45 -9.97
#